data_AF-A0A1N7JJ27-F1
#
_entry.id   AF-A0A1N7JJ27-F1
#
_cell.length_a   1.000
_cell.length_b   1.000
_cell.length_c   1.000
_cell.angle_alpha   90.00
_cell.angle_beta   90.00
_cell.angle_gamma   90.00
#
_symmetry.space_group_name_H-M   'P 1'
#
loop_
_entity.id
_entity.type
_entity.pdbx_description
1 polymer ?
#
loop_
_entity_poly.entity_id
_entity_poly.type
_entity_poly.pdbx_seq_one_letter_code
_entity_poly.pdbx_strand_id
1 'polypeptide(L)'
;MKKLLMFLSVLFLMSFVVVSCERDDEDDNPEVEEVVRNNSSIIPAQSLGRDNVRLGALNVNSRTVELGVYDHGTIDGDIISLYVNGQLVLDKYTLKGPGEIKKVNVTLDYTGYNYILMFAHNEGSIPPNTCTLTVKDASATKSFVLESNLATNGAVDVVVD
;
A
#
# COMPACT_ATOMS: atom_id res chain seq x y z
N MET A 1 12.09 83.27 -11.78
CA MET A 1 11.90 83.51 -13.22
C MET A 1 10.74 82.65 -13.67
N LYS A 2 9.67 83.30 -14.14
CA LYS A 2 8.41 82.68 -14.58
C LYS A 2 8.58 82.16 -16.01
N LYS A 3 7.95 81.01 -16.34
CA LYS A 3 7.15 80.75 -17.56
C LYS A 3 6.66 79.29 -17.47
N LEU A 4 5.38 79.04 -17.22
CA LEU A 4 4.25 79.17 -18.16
C LEU A 4 4.23 77.99 -19.15
N LEU A 5 3.35 77.02 -18.89
CA LEU A 5 2.40 76.58 -19.92
C LEU A 5 1.13 76.00 -19.27
N MET A 6 0.01 76.66 -19.59
CA MET A 6 -1.37 76.25 -19.36
C MET A 6 -1.84 75.25 -20.44
N PHE A 7 -3.04 74.70 -20.20
CA PHE A 7 -4.00 74.06 -21.13
C PHE A 7 -3.91 72.52 -21.19
N LEU A 8 -4.99 71.74 -21.07
CA LEU A 8 -6.42 72.01 -21.17
C LEU A 8 -7.21 70.84 -20.54
N SER A 9 -8.32 71.20 -19.88
CA SER A 9 -9.50 70.41 -19.51
C SER A 9 -9.80 69.19 -20.40
N VAL A 10 -10.21 68.06 -19.81
CA VAL A 10 -11.57 67.46 -20.00
C VAL A 10 -11.90 66.56 -18.81
N LEU A 11 -13.01 66.90 -18.16
CA LEU A 11 -13.79 66.12 -17.21
C LEU A 11 -14.51 64.98 -17.96
N PHE A 12 -14.38 63.72 -17.55
CA PHE A 12 -15.32 62.68 -17.96
C PHE A 12 -15.68 61.74 -16.81
N LEU A 13 -16.97 61.42 -16.79
CA LEU A 13 -17.79 60.85 -15.74
C LEU A 13 -17.31 59.52 -15.15
N MET A 14 -17.68 59.33 -13.88
CA MET A 14 -17.83 58.02 -13.26
C MET A 14 -18.55 57.03 -14.18
N SER A 15 -17.99 55.83 -14.29
CA SER A 15 -18.76 54.61 -14.44
C SER A 15 -18.13 53.58 -13.52
N PHE A 16 -18.82 53.31 -12.41
CA PHE A 16 -18.65 52.09 -11.64
C PHE A 16 -18.99 50.94 -12.57
N VAL A 17 -17.98 50.31 -13.14
CA VAL A 17 -18.15 48.99 -13.74
C VAL A 17 -17.90 48.01 -12.60
N VAL A 18 -18.99 47.57 -11.99
CA VAL A 18 -19.00 46.32 -11.23
C VAL A 18 -18.64 45.21 -12.20
N VAL A 19 -17.37 44.82 -12.23
CA VAL A 19 -16.95 43.59 -12.88
C VAL A 19 -17.41 42.46 -11.98
N SER A 20 -18.67 42.09 -12.17
CA SER A 20 -19.13 40.73 -11.94
C SER A 20 -18.53 39.90 -13.07
N CYS A 21 -17.50 39.11 -12.76
CA CYS A 21 -17.10 37.99 -13.61
C CYS A 21 -17.34 36.71 -12.81
N GLU A 22 -17.96 35.77 -13.50
CA GLU A 22 -18.48 34.50 -13.02
C GLU A 22 -17.54 33.75 -12.06
N ARG A 23 -18.15 33.11 -11.06
CA ARG A 23 -17.55 31.94 -10.43
C ARG A 23 -17.52 30.88 -11.53
N ASP A 24 -16.35 30.58 -12.07
CA ASP A 24 -16.14 29.30 -12.71
C ASP A 24 -16.25 28.27 -11.59
N ASP A 25 -17.43 27.69 -11.45
CA ASP A 25 -17.62 26.47 -10.67
C ASP A 25 -16.83 25.39 -11.42
N GLU A 26 -15.54 25.29 -11.12
CA GLU A 26 -14.75 24.11 -11.42
C GLU A 26 -15.49 22.95 -10.75
N ASP A 27 -16.18 22.17 -11.60
CA ASP A 27 -16.72 20.85 -11.34
C ASP A 27 -15.55 19.92 -10.98
N ASP A 28 -15.02 20.12 -9.77
CA ASP A 28 -14.03 19.27 -9.13
C ASP A 28 -14.79 18.05 -8.59
N ASN A 29 -15.43 17.31 -9.50
CA ASN A 29 -15.97 15.99 -9.20
C ASN A 29 -14.76 15.03 -9.21
N PRO A 30 -14.25 14.59 -8.05
CA PRO A 30 -13.13 13.66 -8.05
C PRO A 30 -13.58 12.38 -8.76
N GLU A 31 -12.88 12.01 -9.84
CA GLU A 31 -13.07 10.70 -10.47
C GLU A 31 -12.90 9.63 -9.38
N VAL A 32 -14.02 9.02 -8.97
CA VAL A 32 -14.00 7.89 -8.05
C VAL A 32 -13.44 6.72 -8.85
N GLU A 33 -12.16 6.42 -8.69
CA GLU A 33 -11.57 5.22 -9.28
C GLU A 33 -12.31 3.99 -8.73
N GLU A 34 -13.13 3.36 -9.58
CA GLU A 34 -13.83 2.12 -9.28
C GLU A 34 -12.82 1.03 -8.94
N VAL A 35 -12.90 0.52 -7.71
CA VAL A 35 -12.00 -0.53 -7.24
C VAL A 35 -12.37 -1.86 -7.88
N VAL A 36 -11.47 -2.42 -8.68
CA VAL A 36 -11.68 -3.71 -9.35
C VAL A 36 -11.83 -4.84 -8.31
N ARG A 37 -12.82 -5.70 -8.51
CA ARG A 37 -13.02 -6.93 -7.72
C ARG A 37 -12.38 -8.13 -8.39
N ASN A 38 -11.54 -8.85 -7.66
CA ASN A 38 -10.97 -10.11 -8.09
C ASN A 38 -11.65 -11.30 -7.39
N ASN A 39 -12.22 -12.21 -8.17
CA ASN A 39 -13.06 -13.31 -7.66
C ASN A 39 -12.31 -14.63 -7.41
N SER A 40 -11.03 -14.71 -7.75
CA SER A 40 -10.21 -15.92 -7.61
C SER A 40 -8.77 -15.60 -7.22
N SER A 41 -8.06 -16.56 -6.62
CA SER A 41 -6.64 -16.40 -6.28
C SER A 41 -5.83 -15.99 -7.51
N ILE A 42 -4.92 -15.05 -7.29
CA ILE A 42 -3.99 -14.49 -8.30
C ILE A 42 -2.54 -14.78 -7.95
N ILE A 43 -2.28 -15.73 -7.04
CA ILE A 43 -0.91 -16.19 -6.76
C ILE A 43 -0.35 -16.82 -8.04
N PRO A 44 0.72 -16.24 -8.64
CA PRO A 44 1.30 -16.83 -9.85
C PRO A 44 2.01 -18.13 -9.50
N ALA A 45 2.20 -19.02 -10.48
CA ALA A 45 2.91 -20.28 -10.27
C ALA A 45 4.37 -20.07 -9.79
N GLN A 46 5.01 -19.00 -10.28
CA GLN A 46 6.39 -18.65 -9.94
C GLN A 46 6.55 -17.16 -9.70
N SER A 47 7.45 -16.82 -8.78
CA SER A 47 7.91 -15.45 -8.52
C SER A 47 9.39 -15.48 -8.17
N LEU A 48 10.15 -14.48 -8.61
CA LEU A 48 11.56 -14.30 -8.21
C LEU A 48 12.42 -15.54 -8.48
N GLY A 49 12.08 -16.32 -9.51
CA GLY A 49 12.80 -17.55 -9.89
C GLY A 49 12.51 -18.78 -9.02
N ARG A 50 11.48 -18.75 -8.17
CA ARG A 50 11.05 -19.89 -7.33
C ARG A 50 9.57 -20.21 -7.54
N ASP A 51 9.20 -21.46 -7.34
CA ASP A 51 7.79 -21.88 -7.30
C ASP A 51 7.10 -21.27 -6.07
N ASN A 52 5.85 -20.83 -6.25
CA ASN A 52 5.03 -20.32 -5.16
C ASN A 52 4.12 -21.41 -4.62
N VAL A 53 4.28 -21.72 -3.33
CA VAL A 53 3.40 -22.63 -2.61
C VAL A 53 2.30 -21.82 -1.95
N ARG A 54 1.05 -22.09 -2.35
CA ARG A 54 -0.13 -21.52 -1.70
C ARG A 54 -0.38 -22.21 -0.37
N LEU A 55 -0.18 -21.47 0.73
CA LEU A 55 -0.30 -21.98 2.09
C LEU A 55 -1.73 -21.89 2.63
N GLY A 56 -2.55 -20.98 2.12
CA GLY A 56 -3.93 -20.80 2.57
C GLY A 56 -4.55 -19.48 2.16
N ALA A 57 -5.56 -19.05 2.93
CA ALA A 57 -6.25 -17.79 2.75
C ALA A 57 -6.63 -17.17 4.10
N LEU A 58 -6.71 -15.84 4.13
CA LEU A 58 -7.14 -15.04 5.28
C LEU A 58 -8.08 -13.92 4.80
N ASN A 59 -9.26 -13.81 5.41
CA ASN A 59 -10.23 -12.77 5.02
C ASN A 59 -9.98 -11.48 5.81
N VAL A 60 -10.23 -10.33 5.19
CA VAL A 60 -10.22 -8.99 5.80
C VAL A 60 -11.41 -8.20 5.31
N ASN A 61 -11.80 -7.15 6.04
CA ASN A 61 -12.98 -6.33 5.74
C ASN A 61 -12.61 -4.98 5.09
N SER A 62 -11.30 -4.72 4.90
CA SER A 62 -10.81 -3.47 4.32
C SER A 62 -9.55 -3.73 3.50
N ARG A 63 -9.37 -2.95 2.43
CA ARG A 63 -8.15 -2.95 1.61
C ARG A 63 -6.97 -2.31 2.33
N THR A 64 -7.21 -1.34 3.21
CA THR A 64 -6.15 -0.70 3.97
C THR A 64 -5.86 -1.53 5.20
N VAL A 65 -4.67 -2.12 5.24
CA VAL A 65 -4.24 -3.02 6.31
C VAL A 65 -2.84 -2.68 6.82
N GLU A 66 -2.61 -2.91 8.11
CA GLU A 66 -1.27 -2.93 8.71
C GLU A 66 -0.79 -4.39 8.73
N LEU A 67 0.26 -4.67 7.97
CA LEU A 67 0.99 -5.93 8.06
C LEU A 67 1.97 -5.87 9.22
N GLY A 68 2.07 -6.96 9.97
CA GLY A 68 3.10 -7.15 10.99
C GLY A 68 3.82 -8.47 10.75
N VAL A 69 5.15 -8.48 10.94
CA VAL A 69 5.96 -9.69 10.85
C VAL A 69 6.86 -9.86 12.05
N TYR A 70 6.99 -11.10 12.48
CA TYR A 70 7.93 -11.55 13.50
C TYR A 70 8.19 -13.06 13.31
N ASP A 71 9.27 -13.54 13.91
CA ASP A 71 9.69 -14.94 13.89
C ASP A 71 8.60 -15.83 14.50
N HIS A 72 8.19 -16.90 13.80
CA HIS A 72 7.16 -17.79 14.33
C HIS A 72 7.70 -18.73 15.44
N GLY A 73 8.96 -19.14 15.34
CA GLY A 73 9.57 -20.16 16.15
C GLY A 73 10.68 -19.61 17.05
N THR A 74 11.91 -19.99 16.73
CA THR A 74 13.10 -19.57 17.47
C THR A 74 13.81 -18.48 16.69
N ILE A 75 14.09 -17.35 17.34
CA ILE A 75 14.86 -16.26 16.73
C ILE A 75 16.27 -16.77 16.39
N ASP A 76 16.48 -17.09 15.12
CA ASP A 76 17.68 -17.81 14.69
C ASP A 76 18.32 -17.23 13.41
N GLY A 77 17.90 -16.03 13.05
CA GLY A 77 18.53 -15.26 11.97
C GLY A 77 17.78 -15.32 10.66
N ASP A 78 16.50 -15.69 10.66
CA ASP A 78 15.62 -15.62 9.49
C ASP A 78 15.59 -14.21 8.86
N ILE A 79 15.83 -14.13 7.55
CA ILE A 79 15.81 -12.89 6.75
C ILE A 79 14.81 -13.04 5.61
N ILE A 80 13.81 -12.16 5.57
CA ILE A 80 12.72 -12.21 4.59
C ILE A 80 12.54 -10.91 3.80
N SER A 81 11.96 -11.03 2.61
CA SER A 81 11.24 -9.94 1.95
C SER A 81 9.76 -10.30 1.84
N LEU A 82 8.87 -9.31 1.96
CA LEU A 82 7.44 -9.47 1.69
C LEU A 82 7.03 -8.73 0.43
N TYR A 83 6.13 -9.36 -0.32
CA TYR A 83 5.52 -8.81 -1.52
C TYR A 83 3.99 -8.87 -1.40
N VAL A 84 3.31 -7.80 -1.80
CA VAL A 84 1.86 -7.74 -1.97
C VAL A 84 1.57 -7.65 -3.45
N ASN A 85 0.84 -8.61 -4.02
CA ASN A 85 0.54 -8.65 -5.45
C ASN A 85 1.78 -8.46 -6.36
N GLY A 86 2.94 -8.96 -5.92
CA GLY A 86 4.22 -8.85 -6.64
C GLY A 86 5.00 -7.55 -6.38
N GLN A 87 4.44 -6.58 -5.66
CA GLN A 87 5.13 -5.36 -5.25
C GLN A 87 5.86 -5.57 -3.91
N LEU A 88 7.14 -5.20 -3.85
CA LEU A 88 7.95 -5.29 -2.63
C LEU A 88 7.46 -4.28 -1.58
N VAL A 89 7.05 -4.78 -0.40
CA VAL A 89 6.57 -3.93 0.70
C VAL A 89 7.50 -3.97 1.93
N LEU A 90 8.32 -5.01 2.05
CA LEU A 90 9.35 -5.13 3.07
C LEU A 90 10.59 -5.76 2.45
N ASP A 91 11.72 -5.05 2.50
CA ASP A 91 12.99 -5.53 1.94
C ASP A 91 13.94 -6.07 3.02
N LYS A 92 14.45 -7.28 2.80
CA LYS A 92 15.55 -7.92 3.55
C LYS A 92 15.54 -7.64 5.06
N TYR A 93 14.43 -7.96 5.71
CA TYR A 93 14.27 -7.77 7.14
C TYR A 93 14.65 -9.04 7.91
N THR A 94 15.54 -8.91 8.89
CA THR A 94 15.82 -9.97 9.86
C THR A 94 14.69 -10.05 10.87
N LEU A 95 13.99 -11.19 10.92
CA LEU A 95 12.91 -11.42 11.85
C LEU A 95 13.40 -11.30 13.30
N LYS A 96 12.50 -10.79 14.14
CA LYS A 96 12.66 -10.64 15.59
C LYS A 96 11.52 -11.36 16.28
N GLY A 97 11.60 -11.53 17.59
CA GLY A 97 10.53 -12.17 18.35
C GLY A 97 9.23 -11.35 18.39
N PRO A 98 8.14 -11.91 18.92
CA PRO A 98 6.84 -11.26 19.03
C PRO A 98 6.83 -9.96 19.87
N GLY A 99 7.90 -9.67 20.62
CA GLY A 99 8.09 -8.39 21.32
C GLY A 99 8.51 -7.23 20.41
N GLU A 100 9.01 -7.50 19.21
CA GLU A 100 9.57 -6.51 18.27
C GLU A 100 8.98 -6.69 16.86
N ILE A 101 7.67 -6.53 16.76
CA ILE A 101 6.93 -6.71 15.49
C ILE A 101 7.28 -5.59 14.50
N LYS A 102 7.75 -5.97 13.31
CA LYS A 102 7.95 -5.03 12.20
C LYS A 102 6.64 -4.80 11.48
N LYS A 103 6.21 -3.54 11.42
CA LYS A 103 4.94 -3.13 10.81
C LYS A 103 5.14 -2.42 9.47
N VAL A 104 4.23 -2.65 8.53
CA VAL A 104 4.15 -1.98 7.22
C VAL A 104 2.69 -1.74 6.86
N ASN A 105 2.32 -0.51 6.56
CA ASN A 105 0.97 -0.18 6.07
C ASN A 105 0.90 -0.39 4.56
N VAL A 106 -0.13 -1.07 4.09
CA VAL A 106 -0.36 -1.35 2.67
C VAL A 106 -1.82 -1.13 2.31
N THR A 107 -2.08 -0.80 1.05
CA THR A 107 -3.42 -0.80 0.47
C THR A 107 -3.46 -1.94 -0.55
N LEU A 108 -4.35 -2.89 -0.33
CA LEU A 108 -4.60 -3.99 -1.26
C LEU A 108 -5.26 -3.47 -2.54
N ASP A 109 -4.81 -3.96 -3.69
CA ASP A 109 -5.26 -3.44 -4.99
C ASP A 109 -6.75 -3.74 -5.24
N TYR A 110 -7.19 -4.95 -4.88
CA TYR A 110 -8.51 -5.46 -5.23
C TYR A 110 -9.44 -5.58 -4.02
N THR A 111 -10.74 -5.44 -4.26
CA THR A 111 -11.73 -6.16 -3.44
C THR A 111 -11.71 -7.65 -3.84
N GLY A 112 -12.03 -8.57 -2.94
CA GLY A 112 -11.79 -10.00 -3.15
C GLY A 112 -10.31 -10.37 -3.05
N TYR A 113 -9.81 -11.23 -3.95
CA TYR A 113 -8.50 -11.87 -3.80
C TYR A 113 -7.30 -10.95 -4.08
N ASN A 114 -6.42 -10.87 -3.09
CA ASN A 114 -5.05 -10.39 -3.17
C ASN A 114 -4.13 -11.50 -2.63
N TYR A 115 -2.82 -11.31 -2.68
CA TYR A 115 -1.89 -12.22 -2.01
C TYR A 115 -0.70 -11.52 -1.37
N ILE A 116 -0.19 -12.15 -0.32
CA ILE A 116 1.09 -11.82 0.30
C ILE A 116 2.03 -12.99 0.06
N LEU A 117 3.23 -12.68 -0.45
CA LEU A 117 4.29 -13.65 -0.71
C LEU A 117 5.50 -13.35 0.17
N MET A 118 6.03 -14.39 0.79
CA MET A 118 7.27 -14.37 1.55
C MET A 118 8.41 -14.99 0.76
N PHE A 119 9.43 -14.19 0.51
CA PHE A 119 10.70 -14.63 -0.05
C PHE A 119 11.74 -14.78 1.06
N ALA A 120 12.26 -15.99 1.25
CA ALA A 120 13.35 -16.28 2.18
C ALA A 120 14.72 -15.98 1.55
N HIS A 121 15.50 -15.07 2.15
CA HIS A 121 16.90 -14.84 1.77
C HIS A 121 17.85 -15.86 2.39
N ASN A 122 17.42 -16.50 3.48
CA ASN A 122 18.08 -17.63 4.15
C ASN A 122 17.02 -18.51 4.84
N GLU A 123 17.44 -19.58 5.51
CA GLU A 123 16.59 -20.49 6.29
C GLU A 123 16.91 -20.43 7.79
N GLY A 124 17.47 -19.30 8.24
CA GLY A 124 17.99 -19.18 9.60
C GLY A 124 19.09 -20.21 9.89
N SER A 125 19.14 -20.68 11.13
CA SER A 125 19.95 -21.82 11.54
C SER A 125 19.15 -23.13 11.60
N ILE A 126 17.81 -23.03 11.62
CA ILE A 126 16.83 -24.10 11.67
C ILE A 126 15.89 -23.94 10.48
N PRO A 127 16.06 -24.73 9.41
CA PRO A 127 15.18 -24.65 8.25
C PRO A 127 13.80 -25.23 8.55
N PRO A 128 12.74 -24.76 7.85
CA PRO A 128 12.70 -23.65 6.90
C PRO A 128 12.59 -22.27 7.59
N ASN A 129 12.64 -21.18 6.81
CA ASN A 129 12.37 -19.84 7.32
C ASN A 129 10.88 -19.68 7.66
N THR A 130 10.56 -19.27 8.89
CA THR A 130 9.17 -19.15 9.37
C THR A 130 8.83 -17.77 9.91
N CYS A 131 7.77 -17.19 9.37
CA CYS A 131 7.28 -15.87 9.76
C CYS A 131 5.84 -15.96 10.20
N THR A 132 5.52 -15.39 11.37
CA THR A 132 4.13 -15.05 11.66
C THR A 132 3.81 -13.73 10.98
N LEU A 133 2.86 -13.76 10.04
CA LEU A 133 2.26 -12.59 9.43
C LEU A 133 0.99 -12.22 10.23
N THR A 134 0.91 -11.01 10.73
CA THR A 134 -0.35 -10.41 11.22
C THR A 134 -0.90 -9.46 10.18
N VAL A 135 -2.21 -9.51 9.93
CA VAL A 135 -2.93 -8.58 9.07
C VAL A 135 -3.99 -7.90 9.93
N LYS A 136 -3.84 -6.60 10.13
CA LYS A 136 -4.78 -5.78 10.89
C LYS A 136 -5.56 -4.88 9.93
N ASP A 137 -6.87 -5.05 9.90
CA ASP A 137 -7.80 -4.14 9.22
C ASP A 137 -8.52 -3.24 10.26
N ALA A 138 -9.56 -2.52 9.83
CA ALA A 138 -10.36 -1.66 10.71
C ALA A 138 -11.18 -2.45 11.75
N SER A 139 -11.39 -3.75 11.55
CA SER A 139 -12.28 -4.58 12.35
C SER A 139 -11.52 -5.46 13.34
N ALA A 140 -10.43 -6.10 12.91
CA ALA A 140 -9.69 -7.07 13.70
C ALA A 140 -8.22 -7.21 13.25
N THR A 141 -7.44 -7.89 14.07
CA THR A 141 -6.13 -8.43 13.68
C THR A 141 -6.24 -9.94 13.57
N LYS A 142 -5.79 -10.48 12.44
CA LYS A 142 -5.70 -11.92 12.20
C LYS A 142 -4.24 -12.28 11.94
N SER A 143 -3.87 -13.53 12.17
CA SER A 143 -2.51 -14.01 11.91
C SER A 143 -2.51 -15.26 11.04
N PHE A 144 -1.41 -15.44 10.30
CA PHE A 144 -1.14 -16.59 9.45
C PHE A 144 0.35 -16.91 9.52
N VAL A 145 0.72 -18.19 9.52
CA VAL A 145 2.13 -18.60 9.52
C VAL A 145 2.56 -18.81 8.08
N LEU A 146 3.57 -18.06 7.65
CA LEU A 146 4.23 -18.23 6.36
C LEU A 146 5.49 -19.07 6.55
N GLU A 147 5.74 -19.94 5.58
CA GLU A 147 6.93 -20.78 5.49
C GLU A 147 7.53 -20.59 4.10
N SER A 148 8.86 -20.45 4.02
CA SER A 148 9.58 -20.30 2.76
C SER A 148 10.98 -20.90 2.91
N ASN A 149 11.55 -21.37 1.82
CA ASN A 149 12.89 -21.96 1.80
C ASN A 149 13.66 -21.47 0.56
N LEU A 150 14.90 -21.93 0.37
CA LEU A 150 15.72 -21.45 -0.74
C LEU A 150 15.25 -21.92 -2.13
N ALA A 151 14.31 -22.86 -2.21
CA ALA A 151 13.76 -23.41 -3.44
C ALA A 151 12.34 -22.90 -3.78
N THR A 152 11.51 -22.62 -2.77
CA THR A 152 10.10 -22.25 -2.93
C THR A 152 9.73 -21.03 -2.08
N ASN A 153 8.82 -20.20 -2.58
CA ASN A 153 8.20 -19.13 -1.81
C ASN A 153 6.92 -19.60 -1.13
N GLY A 154 6.63 -19.11 0.06
CA GLY A 154 5.32 -19.24 0.69
C GLY A 154 4.41 -18.06 0.32
N ALA A 155 3.16 -18.34 -0.05
CA ALA A 155 2.17 -17.31 -0.32
C ALA A 155 0.82 -17.61 0.34
N VAL A 156 0.13 -16.57 0.79
CA VAL A 156 -1.22 -16.64 1.36
C VAL A 156 -2.14 -15.69 0.61
N ASP A 157 -3.35 -16.14 0.29
CA ASP A 157 -4.38 -15.24 -0.23
C ASP A 157 -4.87 -14.32 0.90
N VAL A 158 -5.04 -13.05 0.61
CA VAL A 158 -5.73 -12.10 1.47
C VAL A 158 -7.01 -11.66 0.75
N VAL A 159 -8.15 -12.10 1.25
CA VAL A 159 -9.45 -11.89 0.60
C VAL A 159 -10.19 -10.75 1.28
N VAL A 160 -10.44 -9.68 0.54
CA VAL A 160 -11.20 -8.53 1.02
C VAL A 160 -12.69 -8.79 0.76
N ASP A 161 -13.48 -8.87 1.83
CA ASP A 161 -14.92 -9.10 1.77
C ASP A 161 -15.71 -7.86 1.28
#